data_AF-A0A1Y0IUM5-F1
#
_entry.id   AF-A0A1Y0IUM5-F1
#
_cell.length_a   1.000
_cell.length_b   1.000
_cell.length_c   1.000
_cell.angle_alpha   90.00
_cell.angle_beta   90.00
_cell.angle_gamma   90.00
#
_symmetry.space_group_name_H-M   'P 1'
#
loop_
_entity.id
_entity.type
_entity.pdbx_description
1 polymer ?
#
loop_
_entity_poly.entity_id
_entity_poly.type
_entity_poly.pdbx_seq_one_letter_code
_entity_poly.pdbx_strand_id
1 'polypeptide(L)'
;MRKKPTHITKVYTLNVEDPGDYYYKPEGVLFIDEQGNYTLFAADSRHNFLRTAVHKFPYKDLEEGVEYRNHHLQLNDVTLQYAPRFDMVVDEMLDILQAVFTGSPRQFFFLERFFLPGSPHNHFTP
;
A
#
# COMPACT_ATOMS: atom_id res chain seq x y z
N MET A 1 29.60 7.03 -7.86
CA MET A 1 29.16 5.87 -7.07
C MET A 1 27.75 5.53 -7.50
N ARG A 2 27.45 4.29 -7.92
CA ARG A 2 26.06 3.86 -8.10
C ARG A 2 25.45 3.72 -6.70
N LYS A 3 24.33 4.40 -6.44
CA LYS A 3 23.56 4.28 -5.20
C LYS A 3 23.15 2.80 -5.07
N LYS A 4 23.31 2.20 -3.89
CA LYS A 4 22.78 0.83 -3.67
C LYS A 4 21.25 0.90 -3.82
N PRO A 5 20.63 -0.12 -4.42
CA PRO A 5 19.17 -0.17 -4.49
C PRO A 5 18.60 -0.21 -3.07
N THR A 6 17.56 0.59 -2.82
CA THR A 6 16.85 0.56 -1.55
C THR A 6 15.89 -0.62 -1.56
N HIS A 7 15.99 -1.50 -0.56
CA HIS A 7 15.10 -2.66 -0.46
C HIS A 7 13.78 -2.32 0.23
N ILE A 8 12.71 -2.94 -0.26
CA ILE A 8 11.38 -3.00 0.34
C ILE A 8 11.40 -4.14 1.36
N THR A 9 11.11 -3.81 2.62
CA THR A 9 11.03 -4.80 3.71
C THR A 9 9.63 -5.35 3.87
N LYS A 10 8.60 -4.54 3.57
CA LYS A 10 7.21 -4.94 3.68
C LYS A 10 6.33 -4.42 2.55
N VAL A 11 5.36 -5.23 2.17
CA VAL A 11 4.24 -4.86 1.30
C VAL A 11 2.96 -5.22 2.04
N TYR A 12 2.10 -4.23 2.27
CA TYR A 12 0.82 -4.40 2.93
C TYR A 12 -0.34 -4.01 2.01
N THR A 13 -1.46 -4.69 2.18
CA THR A 13 -2.76 -4.15 1.76
C THR A 13 -3.40 -3.46 2.96
N LEU A 14 -3.91 -2.25 2.77
CA LEU A 14 -4.58 -1.47 3.80
C LEU A 14 -6.09 -1.53 3.54
N ASN A 15 -6.79 -2.17 4.46
CA ASN A 15 -8.22 -2.43 4.35
C ASN A 15 -9.00 -1.54 5.31
N VAL A 16 -10.18 -1.12 4.86
CA VAL A 16 -11.10 -0.27 5.61
C VAL A 16 -12.44 -0.96 5.72
N GLU A 17 -12.98 -1.00 6.92
CA GLU A 17 -14.38 -1.30 7.19
C GLU A 17 -15.10 0.00 7.55
N ASP A 18 -16.07 0.37 6.71
CA ASP A 18 -16.90 1.54 6.92
C ASP A 18 -17.88 1.33 8.08
N PRO A 19 -18.27 2.38 8.82
CA PRO A 19 -19.25 2.25 9.89
C PRO A 19 -20.57 1.69 9.37
N GLY A 20 -20.99 0.56 9.93
CA GLY A 20 -22.23 -0.14 9.54
C GLY A 20 -22.08 -1.07 8.33
N ASP A 21 -20.88 -1.18 7.76
CA ASP A 21 -20.51 -2.29 6.88
C ASP A 21 -20.02 -3.48 7.72
N TYR A 22 -19.96 -4.66 7.11
CA TYR A 22 -19.45 -5.90 7.73
C TYR A 22 -18.24 -6.47 6.98
N TYR A 23 -17.72 -5.73 6.00
CA TYR A 23 -16.66 -6.19 5.12
C TYR A 23 -15.53 -5.16 5.01
N TYR A 24 -14.32 -5.65 5.23
CA TYR A 24 -13.09 -4.93 4.91
C TYR A 24 -12.90 -4.86 3.40
N LYS A 25 -12.69 -3.64 2.90
CA LYS A 25 -12.36 -3.38 1.50
C LYS A 25 -10.94 -2.84 1.41
N PRO A 26 -10.11 -3.34 0.48
CA PRO A 26 -8.80 -2.76 0.25
C PRO A 26 -8.96 -1.36 -0.33
N GLU A 27 -8.37 -0.38 0.34
CA GLU A 27 -8.42 1.03 -0.05
C GLU A 27 -7.00 1.61 -0.21
N GLY A 28 -5.97 0.83 0.11
CA GLY A 28 -4.59 1.17 -0.19
C GLY A 28 -3.62 -0.01 -0.23
N VAL A 29 -2.43 0.26 -0.76
CA VAL A 29 -1.25 -0.59 -0.76
C VAL A 29 -0.09 0.22 -0.20
N LEU A 30 0.54 -0.30 0.84
CA LEU A 30 1.61 0.37 1.59
C LEU A 30 2.90 -0.43 1.43
N PHE A 31 3.96 0.25 0.98
CA PHE A 31 5.31 -0.29 0.93
C PHE A 31 6.14 0.33 2.03
N ILE A 32 6.94 -0.48 2.73
CA ILE A 32 7.91 -0.01 3.71
C ILE A 32 9.30 -0.39 3.22
N ASP A 33 10.24 0.55 3.21
CA ASP A 33 11.63 0.30 2.84
C ASP A 33 12.49 -0.10 4.05
N GLU A 34 13.76 -0.45 3.81
CA GLU A 34 14.73 -0.81 4.86
C GLU A 34 15.11 0.35 5.79
N GLN A 35 14.77 1.59 5.42
CA GLN A 35 14.99 2.80 6.22
C GLN A 35 13.73 3.16 7.04
N GLY A 36 12.64 2.41 6.88
CA GLY A 36 11.36 2.66 7.52
C GLY A 36 10.51 3.74 6.85
N ASN A 37 10.93 4.27 5.69
CA ASN A 37 10.09 5.16 4.90
C ASN A 37 8.94 4.36 4.29
N TYR A 38 7.80 5.01 4.13
CA TYR A 38 6.64 4.38 3.53
C TYR A 38 6.20 5.08 2.23
N THR A 39 5.68 4.28 1.30
CA THR A 39 4.98 4.75 0.10
C THR A 39 3.58 4.17 0.09
N LEU A 40 2.57 5.03 -0.01
CA LEU A 40 1.15 4.65 0.05
C LEU A 40 0.45 4.94 -1.29
N PHE A 41 -0.05 3.90 -1.94
CA PHE A 41 -1.00 3.98 -3.05
C PHE A 41 -2.39 3.78 -2.49
N ALA A 42 -3.31 4.71 -2.71
CA ALA A 42 -4.64 4.66 -2.12
C ALA A 42 -5.69 5.23 -3.06
N ALA A 43 -6.95 4.86 -2.85
CA ALA A 43 -8.08 5.53 -3.49
C ALA A 43 -8.07 7.04 -3.17
N ASP A 44 -8.42 7.89 -4.15
CA ASP A 44 -8.29 9.36 -4.00
C ASP A 44 -9.10 9.89 -2.82
N SER A 45 -10.33 9.42 -2.68
CA SER A 45 -11.23 9.81 -1.59
C SER A 45 -10.69 9.45 -0.20
N ARG A 46 -9.80 8.45 -0.11
CA ARG A 46 -9.26 7.91 1.14
C ARG A 46 -7.80 8.26 1.39
N HIS A 47 -7.08 8.80 0.41
CA HIS A 47 -5.63 9.00 0.51
C HIS A 47 -5.21 9.78 1.77
N ASN A 48 -5.81 10.94 2.04
CA ASN A 48 -5.48 11.74 3.23
C ASN A 48 -5.86 11.05 4.55
N PHE A 49 -6.99 10.34 4.56
CA PHE A 49 -7.46 9.60 5.71
C PHE A 49 -6.48 8.47 6.06
N LEU A 50 -6.12 7.64 5.08
CA LEU A 50 -5.20 6.52 5.23
C LEU A 50 -3.78 6.98 5.55
N ARG A 51 -3.28 8.02 4.87
CA ARG A 51 -1.97 8.62 5.15
C ARG A 51 -1.86 9.07 6.61
N THR A 52 -2.92 9.69 7.13
CA THR A 52 -2.96 10.13 8.53
C THR A 52 -3.01 8.94 9.50
N ALA A 53 -3.77 7.89 9.18
CA ALA A 53 -3.84 6.70 10.00
C ALA A 53 -2.49 5.97 10.08
N VAL A 54 -1.86 5.73 8.92
CA VAL A 54 -0.53 5.11 8.79
C VAL A 54 0.54 5.89 9.57
N HIS A 55 0.45 7.22 9.59
CA HIS A 55 1.38 8.05 10.36
C HIS A 55 1.09 8.06 11.87
N LYS A 56 -0.18 7.90 12.27
CA LYS A 56 -0.63 8.04 13.65
C LYS A 56 -0.40 6.78 14.48
N PHE A 57 -0.62 5.61 13.89
CA PHE A 57 -0.62 4.34 14.61
C PHE A 57 0.64 3.52 14.29
N PRO A 58 1.21 2.81 15.27
CA PRO A 58 2.21 1.78 15.01
C PRO A 58 1.71 0.75 14.00
N TYR A 59 2.59 0.24 13.13
CA TYR A 59 2.21 -0.77 12.14
C TYR A 59 1.65 -2.04 12.78
N LYS A 60 2.19 -2.46 13.93
CA LYS A 60 1.68 -3.62 14.66
C LYS A 60 0.21 -3.45 15.08
N ASP A 61 -0.15 -2.27 15.57
CA ASP A 61 -1.54 -1.97 15.95
C ASP A 61 -2.45 -1.98 14.71
N LEU A 62 -1.96 -1.43 13.59
CA LEU A 62 -2.67 -1.48 12.32
C LEU A 62 -2.83 -2.91 11.78
N GLU A 63 -1.88 -3.82 12.01
CA GLU A 63 -2.00 -5.24 11.65
C GLU A 63 -3.05 -5.96 12.51
N GLU A 64 -3.10 -5.65 13.81
CA GLU A 64 -4.10 -6.16 14.75
C GLU A 64 -5.51 -5.58 14.49
N GLY A 65 -5.55 -4.39 13.87
CA GLY A 65 -6.77 -3.66 13.54
C GLY A 65 -7.03 -2.52 14.53
N VAL A 66 -7.29 -1.32 14.01
CA VAL A 66 -7.58 -0.13 14.83
C VAL A 66 -8.86 0.57 14.40
N GLU A 67 -9.59 1.12 15.37
CA GLU A 67 -10.67 2.06 15.08
C GLU A 67 -10.11 3.49 14.94
N TYR A 68 -10.43 4.16 13.83
CA TYR A 68 -10.06 5.54 13.60
C TYR A 68 -11.18 6.30 12.88
N ARG A 69 -11.70 7.34 13.54
CA ARG A 69 -12.81 8.17 13.03
C ARG A 69 -14.01 7.32 12.60
N ASN A 70 -14.42 6.37 13.46
CA ASN A 70 -15.54 5.43 13.25
C ASN A 70 -15.35 4.44 12.09
N HIS A 71 -14.13 4.21 11.64
CA HIS A 71 -13.81 3.17 10.65
C HIS A 71 -12.83 2.20 11.29
N HIS A 72 -12.94 0.91 10.97
CA HIS A 72 -11.87 -0.03 11.31
C HIS A 72 -10.87 -0.11 10.16
N LEU A 73 -9.59 -0.11 10.52
CA LEU A 73 -8.47 -0.15 9.61
C LEU A 73 -7.61 -1.36 9.93
N GLN A 74 -7.23 -2.10 8.90
CA GLN A 74 -6.33 -3.24 9.07
C GLN A 74 -5.28 -3.31 7.96
N LEU A 75 -4.01 -3.45 8.35
CA LEU A 75 -2.91 -3.83 7.46
C LEU A 75 -2.84 -5.36 7.37
N ASN A 76 -2.83 -5.88 6.15
CA ASN A 76 -2.54 -7.29 5.89
C ASN A 76 -1.19 -7.41 5.19
N ASP A 77 -0.24 -8.08 5.83
CA ASP A 77 1.11 -8.32 5.28
C ASP A 77 1.02 -9.31 4.12
N VAL A 78 1.35 -8.82 2.92
CA VAL A 78 1.39 -9.61 1.69
C VAL A 78 2.82 -9.76 1.16
N THR A 79 3.83 -9.42 1.95
CA THR A 79 5.24 -9.45 1.55
C THR A 79 5.65 -10.81 1.01
N LEU A 80 5.28 -11.90 1.69
CA LEU A 80 5.64 -13.26 1.30
C LEU A 80 4.99 -13.72 -0.01
N GLN A 81 3.90 -13.06 -0.45
CA GLN A 81 3.28 -13.34 -1.74
C GLN A 81 4.14 -12.84 -2.91
N TYR A 82 4.89 -11.75 -2.71
CA TYR A 82 5.63 -11.06 -3.76
C TYR A 82 7.14 -11.28 -3.70
N ALA A 83 7.71 -11.50 -2.50
CA ALA A 83 9.14 -11.73 -2.33
C ALA A 83 9.75 -12.87 -3.19
N PRO A 84 9.02 -13.96 -3.53
CA PRO A 84 9.57 -14.97 -4.44
C PRO A 84 9.61 -14.57 -5.92
N ARG A 85 8.92 -13.49 -6.31
CA ARG A 85 8.71 -13.07 -7.70
C ARG A 85 9.49 -11.81 -8.08
N PHE A 86 9.94 -11.05 -7.09
CA PHE A 86 10.54 -9.73 -7.22
C PHE A 86 11.78 -9.66 -6.33
N ASP A 87 12.75 -8.83 -6.70
CA ASP A 87 13.95 -8.56 -5.89
C ASP A 87 13.64 -7.64 -4.69
N MET A 88 12.39 -7.19 -4.58
CA MET A 88 11.88 -6.38 -3.47
C MET A 88 12.71 -5.11 -3.32
N VAL A 89 12.93 -4.39 -4.42
CA VAL A 89 13.59 -3.08 -4.45
C VAL A 89 12.60 -2.00 -4.85
N VAL A 90 12.85 -0.75 -4.41
CA VAL A 90 11.96 0.39 -4.67
C VAL A 90 11.70 0.59 -6.17
N ASP A 91 12.69 0.31 -7.03
CA ASP A 91 12.56 0.44 -8.49
C ASP A 91 11.50 -0.52 -9.09
N GLU A 92 11.20 -1.64 -8.41
CA GLU A 92 10.18 -2.61 -8.83
C GLU A 92 8.79 -2.33 -8.19
N MET A 93 8.64 -1.25 -7.43
CA MET A 93 7.41 -1.00 -6.67
C MET A 93 6.17 -0.92 -7.57
N LEU A 94 6.28 -0.34 -8.78
CA LEU A 94 5.19 -0.31 -9.75
C LEU A 94 4.86 -1.70 -10.30
N ASP A 95 5.86 -2.54 -10.55
CA ASP A 95 5.66 -3.90 -11.03
C ASP A 95 5.00 -4.78 -9.95
N ILE A 96 5.41 -4.61 -8.69
CA ILE A 96 4.76 -5.23 -7.54
C ILE A 96 3.32 -4.72 -7.41
N LEU A 97 3.09 -3.41 -7.52
CA LEU A 97 1.76 -2.80 -7.47
C LEU A 97 0.85 -3.33 -8.60
N GLN A 98 1.41 -3.53 -9.79
CA GLN A 98 0.70 -4.13 -10.91
C GLN A 98 0.38 -5.60 -10.65
N ALA A 99 1.27 -6.34 -9.99
CA ALA A 99 1.01 -7.72 -9.56
C ALA A 99 -0.10 -7.78 -8.48
N VAL A 100 -0.19 -6.79 -7.58
CA VAL A 100 -1.31 -6.65 -6.64
C VAL A 100 -2.61 -6.43 -7.39
N PHE A 101 -2.65 -5.45 -8.29
CA PHE A 101 -3.83 -5.15 -9.08
C PHE A 101 -4.32 -6.35 -9.90
N THR A 102 -3.41 -7.00 -10.64
CA THR A 102 -3.76 -8.14 -11.51
C THR A 102 -4.22 -9.37 -10.74
N GLY A 103 -3.82 -9.53 -9.47
CA GLY A 103 -4.31 -10.59 -8.60
C GLY A 103 -5.79 -10.48 -8.24
N SER A 104 -6.31 -9.25 -8.09
CA SER A 104 -7.74 -9.01 -7.82
C SER A 104 -8.20 -7.64 -8.35
N PRO A 105 -8.35 -7.47 -9.67
CA PRO A 105 -8.57 -6.14 -10.27
C PRO A 105 -9.84 -5.44 -9.78
N ARG A 106 -10.89 -6.20 -9.45
CA ARG A 106 -12.15 -5.64 -8.94
C ARG A 106 -12.01 -5.05 -7.55
N GLN A 107 -11.19 -5.66 -6.69
CA GLN A 107 -10.98 -5.16 -5.33
C GLN A 107 -10.01 -3.97 -5.35
N PHE A 108 -8.99 -4.00 -6.21
CA PHE A 108 -7.98 -2.96 -6.32
C PHE A 108 -8.20 -2.01 -7.50
N PHE A 109 -9.45 -1.78 -7.92
CA PHE A 109 -9.76 -0.97 -9.11
C PHE A 109 -9.16 0.45 -9.02
N PHE A 110 -9.04 1.00 -7.81
CA PHE A 110 -8.44 2.31 -7.57
C PHE A 110 -6.96 2.39 -8.01
N LEU A 111 -6.28 1.24 -8.18
CA LEU A 111 -4.89 1.19 -8.62
C LEU A 111 -4.73 1.46 -10.12
N GLU A 112 -5.78 1.28 -10.92
CA GLU A 112 -5.73 1.41 -12.38
C GLU A 112 -5.08 2.72 -12.83
N ARG A 113 -5.38 3.82 -12.13
CA ARG A 113 -4.85 5.16 -12.42
C ARG A 113 -3.33 5.29 -12.32
N PHE A 114 -2.66 4.41 -11.58
CA PHE A 114 -1.20 4.45 -11.42
C PHE A 114 -0.48 3.80 -12.61
N PHE A 115 -1.20 3.06 -13.45
CA PHE A 115 -0.65 2.42 -14.66
C PHE A 115 -1.00 3.19 -15.94
N LEU A 116 -1.81 4.25 -15.85
CA LEU A 116 -2.19 5.05 -17.00
C LEU A 116 -1.04 6.00 -17.43
N PRO A 117 -0.77 6.13 -18.74
CA PRO A 117 0.21 7.09 -19.26
C PRO A 117 -0.12 8.52 -18.83
N GLY A 118 0.84 9.25 -18.27
CA GLY A 118 0.68 10.66 -17.88
C GLY A 118 0.11 10.90 -16.48
N SER A 119 -0.08 9.86 -15.66
CA SER A 119 -0.45 10.00 -14.25
C SER A 119 0.65 10.73 -13.46
N PRO A 120 0.34 11.82 -12.73
CA PRO A 120 1.33 12.61 -11.99
C PRO A 120 1.94 11.83 -10.80
N HIS A 121 1.43 10.64 -10.49
CA HIS A 121 1.93 9.79 -9.40
C HIS A 121 3.20 9.00 -9.74
N ASN A 122 3.79 9.22 -10.92
CA ASN A 122 5.17 8.81 -11.25
C ASN A 122 6.25 9.61 -10.48
N HIS A 123 6.01 9.91 -9.20
CA HIS A 123 7.02 10.47 -8.31
C HIS A 123 7.78 9.34 -7.60
N PHE A 124 8.34 8.43 -8.39
CA PHE A 124 9.47 7.62 -7.95
C PHE A 124 10.73 8.41 -8.28
N THR A 125 11.01 9.42 -7.46
CA THR A 125 12.29 10.12 -7.56
C THR A 125 13.38 9.30 -6.84
N PRO A 126 14.54 9.11 -7.48
CA PRO A 126 15.65 8.29 -6.97
C PRO A 126 16.35 8.84 -5.74
#